data_AF-A0A8T5IPD3-F1
#
_entry.id   AF-A0A8T5IPD3-F1
#
_cell.length_a   1.000
_cell.length_b   1.000
_cell.length_c   1.000
_cell.angle_alpha   90.00
_cell.angle_beta   90.00
_cell.angle_gamma   90.00
#
_symmetry.space_group_name_H-M   'P 1'
#
loop_
_entity.id
_entity.type
_entity.pdbx_description
1 polymer ?
#
loop_
_entity_poly.entity_id
_entity_poly.type
_entity_poly.pdbx_seq_one_letter_code
_entity_poly.pdbx_strand_id
1 'polypeptide(L)'
;MKKNLGVFAFLTILSAAFVSAGPTDGVRQLLDGLREVAVIVIQFVTDIILDINTFDEFLFAKLILFTIILLVVFTVIKQNKVLGGNKNKTIQWIVSISVSVLAVRFLPNEFVQAILLQYGALAVGITVFLPLLIFFFFIHQSNVGPFGRRAGWVIFALSFFAIWSFRYQDLGDANMIYWIAIAFIVISLIFDKSIHKYFGLSDFRKVRASHKSKMGRQIMRDLHILDEDLANGNIEQSEYDRVSADLKARAAKLKE
;
A
#
# COMPACT_ATOMS: atom_id res chain seq x y z
N MET A 1 -14.44 -4.56 -19.08
CA MET A 1 -13.29 -5.14 -18.35
C MET A 1 -12.61 -6.34 -19.04
N LYS A 2 -12.89 -6.68 -20.32
CA LYS A 2 -12.31 -7.87 -20.98
C LYS A 2 -10.93 -7.66 -21.65
N LYS A 3 -10.40 -6.43 -21.71
CA LYS A 3 -9.17 -6.13 -22.48
C LYS A 3 -7.85 -6.46 -21.78
N ASN A 4 -7.85 -6.77 -20.48
CA ASN A 4 -6.61 -7.01 -19.72
C ASN A 4 -6.33 -8.50 -19.44
N LEU A 5 -7.25 -9.40 -19.82
CA LEU A 5 -7.12 -10.83 -19.55
C LEU A 5 -5.96 -11.46 -20.36
N GLY A 6 -5.73 -10.99 -21.59
CA GLY A 6 -4.64 -11.49 -22.44
C GLY A 6 -3.25 -11.10 -21.95
N VAL A 7 -3.10 -9.89 -21.40
CA VAL A 7 -1.82 -9.42 -20.83
C VAL A 7 -1.47 -10.20 -19.55
N PHE A 8 -2.47 -10.49 -18.72
CA PHE A 8 -2.28 -11.31 -17.52
C PHE A 8 -1.93 -12.75 -17.86
N ALA A 9 -2.63 -13.37 -18.82
CA ALA A 9 -2.32 -14.72 -19.27
C ALA A 9 -0.92 -14.82 -19.89
N PHE A 10 -0.52 -13.83 -20.69
CA PHE A 10 0.81 -13.76 -21.28
C PHE A 10 1.92 -13.63 -20.22
N LEU A 11 1.74 -12.75 -19.22
CA LEU A 11 2.67 -12.60 -18.10
C LEU A 11 2.78 -13.88 -17.27
N THR A 12 1.66 -14.56 -16.98
CA THR A 12 1.68 -15.83 -16.22
C THR A 12 2.40 -16.95 -16.98
N ILE A 13 2.24 -17.03 -18.31
CA ILE A 13 2.94 -18.00 -19.16
C ILE A 13 4.44 -17.68 -19.24
N LEU A 14 4.81 -16.40 -19.33
CA LEU A 14 6.20 -15.96 -19.31
C LEU A 14 6.86 -16.26 -17.96
N SER A 15 6.16 -16.02 -16.85
CA SER A 15 6.63 -16.35 -15.50
C SER A 15 6.75 -17.86 -15.28
N ALA A 16 5.85 -18.66 -15.85
CA ALA A 16 5.94 -20.13 -15.78
C ALA A 16 7.13 -20.70 -16.57
N ALA A 17 7.51 -20.05 -17.69
CA ALA A 17 8.68 -20.44 -18.46
C ALA A 17 10.01 -20.22 -17.71
N PHE A 18 10.10 -19.21 -16.84
CA PHE A 18 11.26 -18.99 -15.97
C PHE A 18 11.36 -20.01 -14.83
N VAL A 19 10.27 -20.70 -14.47
CA VAL A 19 10.24 -21.68 -13.38
C VAL A 19 10.57 -23.11 -13.85
N SER A 20 10.43 -23.41 -15.16
CA SER A 20 10.49 -24.79 -15.67
C SER A 20 11.71 -25.13 -16.53
N ALA A 21 12.55 -24.18 -16.92
CA ALA A 21 13.79 -24.48 -17.63
C ALA A 21 14.88 -24.85 -16.62
N GLY A 22 15.00 -26.15 -16.31
CA GLY A 22 16.13 -26.69 -15.56
C GLY A 22 17.45 -26.24 -16.21
N PRO A 23 18.46 -25.84 -15.43
CA PRO A 23 19.67 -25.25 -16.00
C PRO A 23 20.37 -26.26 -16.91
N THR A 24 20.58 -25.91 -18.19
CA THR A 24 21.48 -26.65 -19.06
C THR A 24 22.91 -26.48 -18.53
N ASP A 25 23.72 -27.54 -18.55
CA ASP A 25 25.03 -27.55 -17.87
C ASP A 25 25.98 -26.44 -18.37
N GLY A 26 25.85 -26.00 -19.63
CA GLY A 26 26.59 -24.84 -20.15
C GLY A 26 26.18 -23.50 -19.52
N VAL A 27 24.90 -23.32 -19.18
CA VAL A 27 24.43 -22.12 -18.46
C VAL A 27 24.83 -22.17 -17.00
N ARG A 28 24.84 -23.35 -16.36
CA ARG A 28 25.41 -23.50 -15.00
C ARG A 28 26.88 -23.14 -14.95
N GLN A 29 27.68 -23.65 -15.88
CA GLN A 29 29.12 -23.40 -15.88
C GLN A 29 29.45 -21.91 -16.14
N LEU A 30 28.66 -21.24 -16.98
CA LEU A 30 28.80 -19.80 -17.23
C LEU A 30 28.30 -18.96 -16.03
N LEU A 31 27.20 -19.38 -15.37
CA LEU A 31 26.72 -18.75 -14.15
C LEU A 31 27.66 -18.97 -12.96
N ASP A 32 28.30 -20.13 -12.84
CA ASP A 32 29.27 -20.42 -11.79
C ASP A 32 30.57 -19.63 -12.00
N GLY A 33 31.05 -19.52 -13.24
CA GLY A 33 32.18 -18.64 -13.58
C GLY A 33 31.87 -17.14 -13.37
N LEU A 34 30.67 -16.69 -13.75
CA LEU A 34 30.22 -15.32 -13.46
C LEU A 34 30.04 -15.08 -11.96
N ARG A 35 29.57 -16.08 -11.22
CA ARG A 35 29.43 -16.02 -9.77
C ARG A 35 30.80 -15.86 -9.11
N GLU A 36 31.80 -16.61 -9.54
CA GLU A 36 33.15 -16.52 -8.99
C GLU A 36 33.78 -15.14 -9.27
N VAL A 37 33.68 -14.63 -10.50
CA VAL A 37 34.15 -13.28 -10.84
C VAL A 37 33.38 -12.20 -10.09
N ALA A 38 32.05 -12.33 -9.98
CA ALA A 38 31.23 -11.40 -9.22
C ALA A 38 31.61 -11.42 -7.74
N VAL A 39 31.83 -12.60 -7.15
CA VAL A 39 32.28 -12.74 -5.76
C VAL A 39 33.65 -12.09 -5.56
N ILE A 40 34.61 -12.29 -6.47
CA ILE A 40 35.94 -11.67 -6.40
C ILE A 40 35.85 -10.15 -6.49
N VAL A 41 35.06 -9.61 -7.43
CA VAL A 41 34.88 -8.16 -7.58
C VAL A 41 34.16 -7.58 -6.36
N ILE A 42 33.13 -8.26 -5.87
CA ILE A 42 32.39 -7.85 -4.68
C ILE A 42 33.31 -7.89 -3.45
N GLN A 43 34.06 -8.96 -3.24
CA GLN A 43 35.04 -9.07 -2.13
C GLN A 43 36.10 -7.98 -2.25
N PHE A 44 36.71 -7.78 -3.42
CA PHE A 44 37.70 -6.72 -3.61
C PHE A 44 37.15 -5.32 -3.28
N VAL A 45 35.96 -4.99 -3.79
CA VAL A 45 35.30 -3.71 -3.49
C VAL A 45 34.93 -3.61 -2.01
N THR A 46 34.41 -4.69 -1.43
CA THR A 46 33.94 -4.73 -0.04
C THR A 46 35.10 -4.64 0.95
N ASP A 47 36.14 -5.44 0.74
CA ASP A 47 37.29 -5.55 1.64
C ASP A 47 38.13 -4.26 1.60
N ILE A 48 38.30 -3.64 0.42
CA ILE A 48 39.13 -2.43 0.27
C ILE A 48 38.38 -1.14 0.64
N ILE A 49 37.12 -1.03 0.21
CA ILE A 49 36.36 0.21 0.35
C ILE A 49 35.62 0.25 1.69
N LEU A 50 35.08 -0.89 2.13
CA LEU A 50 34.17 -0.98 3.26
C LEU A 50 34.76 -1.68 4.49
N ASP A 51 35.96 -2.28 4.39
CA ASP A 51 36.65 -2.98 5.49
C ASP A 51 35.76 -4.03 6.18
N ILE A 52 35.02 -4.80 5.38
CA ILE A 52 34.08 -5.82 5.89
C ILE A 52 34.67 -7.19 5.64
N ASN A 53 35.30 -7.77 6.67
CA ASN A 53 35.69 -9.17 6.63
C ASN A 53 34.41 -10.02 6.63
N THR A 54 34.16 -10.78 5.55
CA THR A 54 33.05 -11.74 5.33
C THR A 54 31.64 -11.16 5.10
N PHE A 55 30.74 -11.99 4.55
CA PHE A 55 29.32 -11.73 4.29
C PHE A 55 28.55 -11.46 5.60
N ASP A 56 28.89 -10.35 6.24
CA ASP A 56 28.34 -9.90 7.49
C ASP A 56 26.91 -9.38 7.27
N GLU A 57 26.04 -9.58 8.26
CA GLU A 57 24.66 -9.09 8.28
C GLU A 57 24.61 -7.56 8.01
N PHE A 58 25.68 -6.87 8.40
CA PHE A 58 25.86 -5.44 8.20
C PHE A 58 26.23 -5.03 6.77
N LEU A 59 26.72 -5.92 5.90
CA LEU A 59 27.11 -5.57 4.53
C LEU A 59 25.91 -5.05 3.74
N PHE A 60 24.80 -5.77 3.81
CA PHE A 60 23.57 -5.38 3.12
C PHE A 60 23.04 -4.04 3.67
N ALA A 61 23.08 -3.86 4.98
CA ALA A 61 22.69 -2.64 5.65
C ALA A 61 23.54 -1.43 5.24
N LYS A 62 24.87 -1.60 5.23
CA LYS A 62 25.83 -0.58 4.79
C LYS A 62 25.66 -0.24 3.31
N LEU A 63 25.31 -1.21 2.46
CA LEU A 63 25.02 -0.98 1.04
C LEU A 63 23.74 -0.16 0.83
N ILE A 64 22.67 -0.49 1.57
CA ILE A 64 21.44 0.31 1.56
C ILE A 64 21.76 1.73 2.03
N LEU A 65 22.47 1.87 3.14
CA LEU A 65 22.82 3.17 3.69
C LEU A 65 23.69 3.98 2.72
N PHE A 66 24.68 3.34 2.10
CA PHE A 66 25.50 3.92 1.03
C PHE A 66 24.63 4.48 -0.08
N THR A 67 23.65 3.70 -0.54
CA THR A 67 22.74 4.12 -1.62
C THR A 67 21.87 5.29 -1.19
N ILE A 68 21.33 5.29 0.02
CA ILE A 68 20.54 6.40 0.56
C ILE A 68 21.39 7.67 0.67
N ILE A 69 22.58 7.59 1.27
CA ILE A 69 23.50 8.74 1.41
C ILE A 69 23.90 9.24 0.02
N LEU A 70 24.21 8.35 -0.91
CA LEU A 70 24.54 8.70 -2.30
C LEU A 70 23.42 9.46 -2.97
N LEU A 71 22.17 8.99 -2.87
CA LEU A 71 21.02 9.66 -3.46
C LEU A 71 20.78 11.04 -2.84
N VAL A 72 20.90 11.17 -1.51
CA VAL A 72 20.72 12.45 -0.81
C VAL A 72 21.82 13.43 -1.19
N VAL A 73 23.09 13.03 -1.08
CA VAL A 73 24.25 13.87 -1.42
C VAL A 73 24.20 14.28 -2.89
N PHE A 74 23.92 13.34 -3.79
CA PHE A 74 23.78 13.62 -5.22
C PHE A 74 22.65 14.63 -5.48
N THR A 75 21.50 14.47 -4.82
CA THR A 75 20.37 15.39 -4.95
C THR A 75 20.72 16.80 -4.44
N VAL A 76 21.41 16.90 -3.31
CA VAL A 76 21.85 18.19 -2.74
C VAL A 76 22.88 18.86 -3.65
N ILE A 77 23.90 18.14 -4.12
CA ILE A 77 24.92 18.69 -5.03
C ILE A 77 24.28 19.14 -6.35
N LYS A 78 23.32 18.38 -6.88
CA LYS A 78 22.59 18.73 -8.11
C LYS A 78 21.87 20.09 -8.01
N GLN A 79 21.40 20.48 -6.82
CA GLN A 79 20.73 21.77 -6.60
C GLN A 79 21.71 22.94 -6.39
N ASN A 80 22.99 22.67 -6.14
CA ASN A 80 24.00 23.69 -5.90
C ASN A 80 24.39 24.43 -7.20
N LYS A 81 24.54 25.76 -7.18
CA LYS A 81 24.89 26.54 -8.38
C LYS A 81 26.35 26.40 -8.83
N VAL A 82 27.25 26.05 -7.91
CA VAL A 82 28.70 25.96 -8.14
C VAL A 82 29.08 24.56 -8.62
N LEU A 83 28.60 23.52 -7.93
CA LEU A 83 28.92 22.12 -8.23
C LEU A 83 27.83 21.43 -9.08
N GLY A 84 26.61 21.97 -9.07
CA GLY A 84 25.49 21.47 -9.86
C GLY A 84 25.52 21.90 -11.33
N GLY A 85 24.47 21.52 -12.06
CA GLY A 85 24.29 21.86 -13.48
C GLY A 85 24.70 20.76 -14.46
N ASN A 86 24.22 20.88 -15.71
CA ASN A 86 24.36 19.83 -16.73
C ASN A 86 25.80 19.60 -17.21
N LYS A 87 26.68 20.59 -17.06
CA LYS A 87 28.07 20.53 -17.53
C LYS A 87 28.99 19.74 -16.58
N ASN A 88 28.64 19.65 -15.29
CA ASN A 88 29.51 19.10 -14.25
C ASN A 88 29.03 17.75 -13.68
N LYS A 89 28.29 16.97 -14.46
CA LYS A 89 27.72 15.68 -13.99
C LYS A 89 28.79 14.71 -13.46
N THR A 90 29.96 14.67 -14.10
CA THR A 90 31.07 13.82 -13.66
C THR A 90 31.57 14.22 -12.28
N ILE A 91 31.74 15.53 -12.03
CA ILE A 91 32.16 16.05 -10.73
C ILE A 91 31.10 15.74 -9.67
N GLN A 92 29.81 15.90 -10.00
CA GLN A 92 28.71 15.57 -9.09
C GLN A 92 28.77 14.11 -8.65
N TRP A 93 28.97 13.18 -9.60
CA TRP A 93 29.09 11.76 -9.30
C TRP A 93 30.33 11.45 -8.45
N ILE A 94 31.49 11.96 -8.82
CA ILE A 94 32.74 11.74 -8.08
C ILE A 94 32.60 12.22 -6.63
N VAL A 95 32.12 13.46 -6.43
CA VAL A 95 31.95 14.02 -5.08
C VAL A 95 30.92 13.22 -4.30
N SER A 96 29.78 12.87 -4.91
CA SER A 96 28.72 12.11 -4.22
C SER A 96 29.19 10.73 -3.80
N ILE A 97 29.89 10.01 -4.67
CA ILE A 97 30.45 8.69 -4.38
C ILE A 97 31.50 8.81 -3.28
N SER A 98 32.46 9.73 -3.40
CA SER A 98 33.52 9.91 -2.39
C SER A 98 32.94 10.21 -1.00
N VAL A 99 31.98 11.14 -0.90
CA VAL A 99 31.33 11.48 0.37
C VAL A 99 30.56 10.27 0.92
N SER A 100 29.84 9.53 0.09
CA SER A 100 29.04 8.39 0.53
C SER A 100 29.90 7.22 1.00
N VAL A 101 31.01 6.95 0.29
CA VAL A 101 32.00 5.95 0.69
C VAL A 101 32.61 6.33 2.04
N LEU A 102 33.07 7.57 2.20
CA LEU A 102 33.64 8.05 3.47
C LEU A 102 32.62 7.97 4.60
N ALA A 103 31.37 8.39 4.35
CA ALA A 103 30.31 8.37 5.35
C ALA A 103 30.02 6.96 5.86
N VAL A 104 29.92 5.97 4.96
CA VAL A 104 29.65 4.58 5.37
C VAL A 104 30.88 3.91 5.99
N ARG A 105 32.08 4.19 5.48
CA ARG A 105 33.34 3.64 6.02
C ARG A 105 33.60 4.06 7.45
N PHE A 106 33.34 5.33 7.78
CA PHE A 106 33.59 5.86 9.12
C PHE A 106 32.37 5.76 10.05
N LEU A 107 31.29 5.09 9.63
CA LEU A 107 30.13 4.89 10.48
C LEU A 107 30.35 3.71 11.43
N PRO A 108 30.32 3.92 12.76
CA PRO A 108 30.41 2.82 13.73
C PRO A 108 29.27 1.82 13.55
N ASN A 109 29.55 0.54 13.76
CA ASN A 109 28.59 -0.55 13.53
C ASN A 109 27.35 -0.43 14.43
N GLU A 110 27.48 0.18 15.62
CA GLU A 110 26.39 0.42 16.56
C GLU A 110 25.31 1.33 15.95
N PHE A 111 25.71 2.31 15.14
CA PHE A 111 24.75 3.17 14.43
C PHE A 111 24.06 2.43 13.30
N VAL A 112 24.78 1.57 12.57
CA VAL A 112 24.18 0.70 11.54
C VAL A 112 23.15 -0.22 12.18
N GLN A 113 23.47 -0.83 13.33
CA GLN A 113 22.56 -1.67 14.09
C GLN A 113 21.33 -0.90 14.57
N ALA A 114 21.50 0.32 15.09
CA ALA A 114 20.38 1.16 15.52
C ALA A 114 19.43 1.51 14.36
N ILE A 115 19.99 1.80 13.18
CA ILE A 115 19.21 2.04 11.95
C ILE A 115 18.47 0.77 11.53
N LEU A 116 19.16 -0.38 11.52
CA LEU A 116 18.57 -1.67 11.18
C LEU A 116 17.43 -2.07 12.13
N LEU A 117 17.58 -1.80 13.42
CA LEU A 117 16.55 -2.10 14.41
C LEU A 117 15.23 -1.39 14.07
N GLN A 118 15.29 -0.14 13.62
CA GLN A 118 14.10 0.62 13.20
C GLN A 118 13.47 0.02 11.93
N TYR A 119 14.28 -0.38 10.94
CA TYR A 119 13.78 -1.03 9.73
C TYR A 119 13.21 -2.42 10.01
N GLY A 120 13.83 -3.19 10.90
CA GLY A 120 13.30 -4.46 11.39
C GLY A 120 11.96 -4.28 12.07
N ALA A 121 11.86 -3.32 13.00
CA ALA A 121 10.60 -2.98 13.66
C ALA A 121 9.52 -2.54 12.66
N LEU A 122 9.86 -1.73 11.66
CA LEU A 122 8.94 -1.32 10.60
C LEU A 122 8.50 -2.51 9.73
N ALA A 123 9.42 -3.39 9.35
CA ALA A 123 9.12 -4.59 8.56
C ALA A 123 8.22 -5.55 9.34
N VAL A 124 8.53 -5.80 10.61
CA VAL A 124 7.66 -6.56 11.53
C VAL A 124 6.30 -5.88 11.67
N GLY A 125 6.28 -4.56 11.84
CA GLY A 125 5.05 -3.76 11.89
C GLY A 125 4.18 -3.95 10.64
N ILE A 126 4.75 -3.81 9.45
CA ILE A 126 4.01 -4.00 8.19
C ILE A 126 3.52 -5.43 8.06
N THR A 127 4.38 -6.42 8.30
CA THR A 127 4.01 -7.84 8.15
C THR A 127 2.96 -8.29 9.17
N VAL A 128 2.92 -7.68 10.35
CA VAL A 128 1.89 -7.93 11.38
C VAL A 128 0.60 -7.17 11.09
N PHE A 129 0.67 -5.86 10.82
CA PHE A 129 -0.52 -5.02 10.68
C PHE A 129 -1.17 -5.12 9.31
N LEU A 130 -0.43 -5.33 8.22
CA LEU A 130 -1.01 -5.35 6.89
C LEU A 130 -2.03 -6.49 6.72
N PRO A 131 -1.75 -7.77 7.06
CA PRO A 131 -2.75 -8.83 7.00
C PRO A 131 -3.95 -8.57 7.92
N LEU A 132 -3.70 -7.99 9.11
CA LEU A 132 -4.74 -7.63 10.07
C LEU A 132 -5.67 -6.54 9.54
N LEU A 133 -5.14 -5.48 8.91
CA LEU A 133 -5.93 -4.41 8.30
C LEU A 133 -6.72 -4.92 7.09
N ILE A 134 -6.11 -5.77 6.26
CA ILE A 134 -6.78 -6.41 5.13
C ILE A 134 -7.94 -7.26 5.64
N PHE A 135 -7.70 -8.13 6.61
CA PHE A 135 -8.73 -8.97 7.20
C PHE A 135 -9.85 -8.14 7.85
N PHE A 136 -9.49 -7.12 8.62
CA PHE A 136 -10.41 -6.16 9.22
C PHE A 136 -11.33 -5.51 8.17
N PHE A 137 -10.75 -5.09 7.04
CA PHE A 137 -11.51 -4.49 5.96
C PHE A 137 -12.47 -5.50 5.32
N PHE A 138 -11.99 -6.70 4.99
CA PHE A 138 -12.82 -7.75 4.39
C PHE A 138 -13.99 -8.14 5.28
N ILE A 139 -13.77 -8.33 6.58
CA ILE A 139 -14.84 -8.80 7.47
C ILE A 139 -15.93 -7.74 7.67
N HIS A 140 -15.58 -6.45 7.65
CA HIS A 140 -16.55 -5.36 7.80
C HIS A 140 -17.23 -4.97 6.49
N GLN A 141 -16.58 -5.15 5.35
CA GLN A 141 -17.20 -4.95 4.03
C GLN A 141 -18.02 -6.14 3.56
N SER A 142 -17.72 -7.34 4.07
CA SER A 142 -18.54 -8.50 3.80
C SER A 142 -19.93 -8.33 4.43
N ASN A 143 -21.00 -8.67 3.69
CA ASN A 143 -22.38 -8.69 4.20
C ASN A 143 -22.62 -9.86 5.18
N VAL A 144 -21.59 -10.28 5.91
CA VAL A 144 -21.63 -11.39 6.85
C VAL A 144 -22.32 -10.93 8.13
N GLY A 145 -23.23 -11.76 8.62
CA GLY A 145 -23.97 -11.49 9.85
C GLY A 145 -23.06 -11.36 11.08
N PRO A 146 -23.56 -10.82 12.20
CA PRO A 146 -22.77 -10.58 13.41
C PRO A 146 -22.05 -11.84 13.94
N PHE A 147 -22.67 -13.00 13.80
CA PHE A 147 -22.09 -14.27 14.19
C PHE A 147 -20.86 -14.62 13.33
N GLY A 148 -20.98 -14.53 12.00
CA GLY A 148 -19.88 -14.86 11.09
C GLY A 148 -18.69 -13.90 11.23
N ARG A 149 -18.94 -12.62 11.56
CA ARG A 149 -17.85 -11.69 11.86
C ARG A 149 -17.10 -12.04 13.14
N ARG A 150 -17.82 -12.37 14.23
CA ARG A 150 -17.20 -12.84 15.47
C ARG A 150 -16.41 -14.13 15.26
N ALA A 151 -16.99 -15.09 14.54
CA ALA A 151 -16.31 -16.34 14.18
C ALA A 151 -15.04 -16.06 13.35
N GLY A 152 -15.11 -15.17 12.36
CA GLY A 152 -13.96 -14.77 11.57
C GLY A 152 -12.85 -14.14 12.42
N TRP A 153 -13.18 -13.24 13.35
CA TRP A 153 -12.19 -12.68 14.28
C TRP A 153 -11.54 -13.73 15.18
N VAL A 154 -12.31 -14.71 15.67
CA VAL A 154 -11.76 -15.83 16.46
C VAL A 154 -10.80 -16.68 15.62
N ILE A 155 -11.19 -17.02 14.39
CA ILE A 155 -10.33 -17.77 13.46
C ILE A 155 -9.04 -16.99 13.16
N PHE A 156 -9.16 -15.69 12.87
CA PHE A 156 -8.01 -14.84 12.64
C PHE A 156 -7.10 -14.76 13.87
N ALA A 157 -7.67 -14.59 15.06
CA ALA A 157 -6.91 -14.59 16.31
C ALA A 157 -6.13 -15.90 16.48
N LEU A 158 -6.76 -17.06 16.29
CA LEU A 158 -6.10 -18.36 16.38
C LEU A 158 -4.95 -18.50 15.38
N SER A 159 -5.16 -18.12 14.11
CA SER A 159 -4.11 -18.12 13.10
C SER A 159 -2.97 -17.16 13.46
N PHE A 160 -3.30 -15.98 13.99
CA PHE A 160 -2.33 -14.99 14.45
C PHE A 160 -1.48 -15.52 15.61
N PHE A 161 -2.11 -16.13 16.62
CA PHE A 161 -1.41 -16.77 17.74
C PHE A 161 -0.51 -17.91 17.28
N ALA A 162 -0.95 -18.73 16.32
CA ALA A 162 -0.12 -19.78 15.75
C ALA A 162 1.13 -19.20 15.08
N ILE A 163 0.99 -18.19 14.21
CA ILE A 163 2.13 -17.52 13.56
C ILE A 163 3.05 -16.88 14.60
N TRP A 164 2.48 -16.22 15.61
CA TRP A 164 3.25 -15.59 16.67
C TRP A 164 4.04 -16.62 17.49
N SER A 165 3.46 -17.79 17.81
CA SER A 165 4.18 -18.84 18.54
C SER A 165 5.41 -19.37 17.80
N PHE A 166 5.37 -19.42 16.45
CA PHE A 166 6.52 -19.82 15.65
C PHE A 166 7.59 -18.74 15.54
N ARG A 167 7.24 -17.47 15.79
CA ARG A 167 8.15 -16.32 15.68
C ARG A 167 8.62 -15.78 17.02
N TYR A 168 8.04 -16.22 18.12
CA TYR A 168 8.25 -15.63 19.45
C TYR A 168 9.74 -15.51 19.83
N GLN A 169 10.55 -16.53 19.52
CA GLN A 169 11.98 -16.56 19.84
C GLN A 169 12.81 -15.62 18.94
N ASP A 170 12.39 -15.41 17.69
CA ASP A 170 13.11 -14.58 16.70
C ASP A 170 12.87 -13.07 16.89
N LEU A 171 11.81 -12.70 17.62
CA LEU A 171 11.30 -11.32 17.62
C LEU A 171 12.06 -10.37 18.54
N GLY A 172 12.74 -10.86 19.58
CA GLY A 172 13.42 -10.02 20.58
C GLY A 172 12.55 -8.85 21.04
N ASP A 173 13.07 -7.63 20.94
CA ASP A 173 12.38 -6.40 21.32
C ASP A 173 11.17 -6.04 20.43
N ALA A 174 11.13 -6.55 19.20
CA ALA A 174 10.00 -6.33 18.28
C ALA A 174 8.72 -7.08 18.71
N ASN A 175 8.81 -7.94 19.74
CA ASN A 175 7.65 -8.66 20.28
C ASN A 175 6.54 -7.72 20.79
N MET A 176 6.88 -6.48 21.19
CA MET A 176 5.88 -5.48 21.57
C MET A 176 4.85 -5.20 20.46
N ILE A 177 5.25 -5.31 19.19
CA ILE A 177 4.37 -5.10 18.04
C ILE A 177 3.24 -6.13 18.01
N TYR A 178 3.54 -7.39 18.36
CA TYR A 178 2.55 -8.47 18.41
C TYR A 178 1.54 -8.25 19.53
N TRP A 179 1.98 -7.74 20.68
CA TRP A 179 1.08 -7.36 21.77
C TRP A 179 0.10 -6.26 21.37
N ILE A 180 0.55 -5.26 20.61
CA ILE A 180 -0.32 -4.21 20.08
C ILE A 180 -1.35 -4.81 19.10
N ALA A 181 -0.93 -5.75 18.23
CA ALA A 181 -1.84 -6.44 17.33
C ALA A 181 -2.88 -7.29 18.08
N ILE A 182 -2.48 -7.99 19.15
CA ILE A 182 -3.41 -8.73 20.02
C ILE A 182 -4.42 -7.77 20.66
N ALA A 183 -3.95 -6.64 21.20
CA ALA A 183 -4.84 -5.62 21.75
C ALA A 183 -5.83 -5.13 20.69
N PHE A 184 -5.38 -4.90 19.45
CA PHE A 184 -6.24 -4.51 18.34
C PHE A 184 -7.30 -5.58 18.02
N ILE A 185 -6.93 -6.87 18.00
CA ILE A 185 -7.86 -7.98 17.76
C ILE A 185 -8.92 -8.04 18.88
N VAL A 186 -8.49 -7.90 20.14
CA VAL A 186 -9.40 -7.89 21.31
C VAL A 186 -10.35 -6.70 21.25
N ILE A 187 -9.85 -5.49 20.96
CA ILE A 187 -10.67 -4.30 20.77
C ILE A 187 -11.67 -4.51 19.62
N SER A 188 -11.23 -5.09 18.51
CA SER A 188 -12.09 -5.36 17.35
C SER A 188 -13.21 -6.36 17.69
N LEU A 189 -12.92 -7.37 18.52
CA LEU A 189 -13.91 -8.33 19.02
C LEU A 189 -14.94 -7.68 19.95
N ILE A 190 -14.49 -6.83 20.89
CA ILE A 190 -15.36 -6.15 21.86
C ILE A 190 -16.26 -5.11 21.15
N PHE A 191 -15.69 -4.34 20.23
CA PHE A 191 -16.36 -3.22 19.57
C PHE A 191 -16.94 -3.54 18.18
N ASP A 192 -17.02 -4.82 17.76
CA ASP A 192 -17.53 -5.24 16.43
C ASP A 192 -18.84 -4.51 16.04
N LYS A 193 -19.80 -4.43 16.95
CA LYS A 193 -21.10 -3.78 16.70
C LYS A 193 -20.96 -2.29 16.38
N SER A 194 -20.12 -1.59 17.15
CA SER A 194 -19.90 -0.15 17.00
C SER A 194 -19.17 0.17 15.70
N ILE A 195 -18.13 -0.62 15.38
CA ILE A 195 -17.36 -0.49 14.16
C ILE A 195 -18.24 -0.76 12.94
N HIS A 196 -19.02 -1.83 12.95
CA HIS A 196 -19.91 -2.15 11.83
C HIS A 196 -20.97 -1.07 11.60
N LYS A 197 -21.54 -0.49 12.67
CA LYS A 197 -22.47 0.65 12.54
C LYS A 197 -21.81 1.86 11.87
N TYR A 198 -20.56 2.15 12.22
CA TYR A 198 -19.80 3.24 11.61
C TYR A 198 -19.59 3.02 10.10
N PHE A 199 -19.18 1.82 9.69
CA PHE A 199 -19.01 1.49 8.27
C PHE A 199 -20.34 1.48 7.51
N GLY A 200 -21.40 0.91 8.08
CA GLY A 200 -22.72 0.88 7.46
C GLY A 200 -23.29 2.28 7.19
N LEU A 201 -23.08 3.24 8.10
CA LEU A 201 -23.52 4.63 7.90
C LEU A 201 -22.89 5.28 6.66
N SER A 202 -21.67 4.91 6.29
CA SER A 202 -20.98 5.47 5.12
C SER A 202 -21.66 5.03 3.81
N ASP A 203 -22.09 3.78 3.72
CA ASP A 203 -22.82 3.25 2.56
C ASP A 203 -24.26 3.78 2.52
N PHE A 204 -24.93 3.88 3.67
CA PHE A 204 -26.25 4.52 3.75
C PHE A 204 -26.22 5.98 3.28
N ARG A 205 -25.17 6.74 3.61
CA ARG A 205 -25.02 8.12 3.11
C ARG A 205 -24.87 8.16 1.60
N LYS A 206 -24.08 7.25 1.00
CA LYS A 206 -23.93 7.13 -0.46
C LYS A 206 -25.24 6.74 -1.14
N VAL A 207 -25.95 5.75 -0.60
CA VAL A 207 -27.25 5.31 -1.13
C VAL A 207 -28.28 6.43 -1.01
N ARG A 208 -28.36 7.12 0.12
CA ARG A 208 -29.26 8.26 0.32
C ARG A 208 -28.94 9.41 -0.63
N ALA A 209 -27.66 9.73 -0.84
CA ALA A 209 -27.25 10.75 -1.81
C ALA A 209 -27.63 10.36 -3.26
N SER A 210 -27.42 9.09 -3.63
CA SER A 210 -27.83 8.56 -4.94
C SER A 210 -29.34 8.60 -5.12
N HIS A 211 -30.11 8.24 -4.08
CA HIS A 211 -31.57 8.27 -4.10
C HIS A 211 -32.11 9.71 -4.19
N LYS A 212 -31.57 10.64 -3.40
CA LYS A 212 -31.90 12.08 -3.44
C LYS A 212 -31.62 12.67 -4.84
N SER A 213 -30.50 12.30 -5.46
CA SER A 213 -30.18 12.68 -6.85
C SER A 213 -31.16 12.08 -7.87
N LYS A 214 -31.51 10.80 -7.75
CA LYS A 214 -32.49 10.15 -8.64
C LYS A 214 -33.88 10.76 -8.52
N MET A 215 -34.37 10.99 -7.29
CA MET A 215 -35.65 11.65 -7.04
C MET A 215 -35.67 13.07 -7.59
N GLY A 216 -34.59 13.84 -7.40
CA GLY A 216 -34.47 15.17 -8.00
C GLY A 216 -34.59 15.15 -9.53
N ARG A 217 -33.92 14.21 -10.20
CA ARG A 217 -34.05 14.04 -11.66
C ARG A 217 -35.42 13.54 -12.11
N GLN A 218 -36.15 12.82 -11.27
CA GLN A 218 -37.51 12.41 -11.58
C GLN A 218 -38.47 13.60 -11.49
N ILE A 219 -38.41 14.37 -10.40
CA ILE A 219 -39.22 15.58 -10.24
C ILE A 219 -38.97 16.59 -11.37
N MET A 220 -37.71 16.78 -11.79
CA MET A 220 -37.39 17.67 -12.91
C MET A 220 -37.97 17.17 -14.25
N ARG A 221 -38.06 15.85 -14.45
CA ARG A 221 -38.72 15.28 -15.64
C ARG A 221 -40.23 15.45 -15.57
N ASP A 222 -40.81 15.21 -14.41
CA ASP A 222 -42.26 15.35 -14.20
C ASP A 222 -42.70 16.81 -14.40
N LEU A 223 -41.90 17.79 -13.96
CA LEU A 223 -42.13 19.21 -14.24
C LEU A 223 -42.08 19.52 -15.74
N HIS A 224 -41.10 18.98 -16.47
CA HIS A 224 -40.99 19.19 -17.91
C HIS A 224 -42.18 18.58 -18.67
N ILE A 225 -42.66 17.40 -18.27
CA ILE A 225 -43.87 16.79 -18.86
C ILE A 225 -45.08 17.68 -18.59
N LEU A 226 -45.20 18.21 -17.37
CA LEU A 226 -46.28 19.13 -17.00
C LEU A 226 -46.28 20.40 -17.86
N ASP A 227 -45.09 20.96 -18.15
CA ASP A 227 -44.92 22.12 -19.02
C ASP A 227 -45.35 21.82 -20.47
N GLU A 228 -45.02 20.63 -20.97
CA GLU A 228 -45.39 20.16 -22.31
C GLU A 228 -46.91 19.91 -22.43
N ASP A 229 -47.53 19.30 -21.43
CA ASP A 229 -48.97 19.05 -21.39
C ASP A 229 -49.78 20.36 -21.32
N LEU A 230 -49.30 21.37 -20.59
CA LEU A 230 -49.92 22.69 -20.57
C LEU A 230 -49.82 23.36 -21.94
N ALA A 231 -48.65 23.30 -22.59
CA ALA A 231 -48.43 23.90 -23.92
C ALA A 231 -49.31 23.26 -25.00
N ASN A 232 -49.58 21.96 -24.88
CA ASN A 232 -50.45 21.22 -25.78
C ASN A 232 -51.95 21.39 -25.48
N GLY A 233 -52.32 22.04 -24.36
CA GLY A 233 -53.70 22.18 -23.92
C GLY A 233 -54.31 20.88 -23.35
N ASN A 234 -53.48 19.91 -22.96
CA ASN A 234 -53.91 18.64 -22.35
C ASN A 234 -54.39 18.83 -20.90
N ILE A 235 -53.94 19.90 -20.23
CA ILE A 235 -54.28 20.22 -18.84
C ILE A 235 -54.68 21.69 -18.70
N GLU A 236 -55.56 21.98 -17.74
CA GLU A 236 -55.98 23.34 -17.42
C GLU A 236 -54.92 24.07 -16.56
N GLN A 237 -54.78 25.39 -16.72
CA GLN A 237 -53.77 26.19 -15.99
C GLN A 237 -53.88 26.03 -14.47
N SER A 238 -55.10 25.94 -13.95
CA SER A 238 -55.36 25.77 -12.51
C SER A 238 -54.82 24.43 -11.97
N GLU A 239 -54.90 23.37 -12.77
CA GLU A 239 -54.33 22.07 -12.43
C GLU A 239 -52.80 22.08 -12.53
N TYR A 240 -52.25 22.71 -13.57
CA TYR A 240 -50.80 22.90 -13.72
C TYR A 240 -50.21 23.63 -12.50
N ASP A 241 -50.82 24.74 -12.07
CA ASP A 241 -50.32 25.54 -10.95
C ASP A 241 -50.32 24.72 -9.65
N ARG A 242 -51.37 23.93 -9.42
CA ARG A 242 -51.48 23.05 -8.25
C ARG A 242 -50.39 21.97 -8.24
N VAL A 243 -50.22 21.25 -9.35
CA VAL A 243 -49.28 20.12 -9.43
C VAL A 243 -47.82 20.61 -9.47
N SER A 244 -47.53 21.68 -10.21
CA SER A 244 -46.19 22.26 -10.28
C SER A 244 -45.75 22.82 -8.92
N ALA A 245 -46.65 23.44 -8.15
CA ALA A 245 -46.38 23.90 -6.80
C ALA A 245 -46.03 22.74 -5.85
N ASP A 246 -46.77 21.63 -5.89
CA ASP A 246 -46.47 20.42 -5.10
C ASP A 246 -45.10 19.83 -5.48
N LEU A 247 -44.81 19.67 -6.78
CA LEU A 247 -43.53 19.15 -7.26
C LEU A 247 -42.34 20.05 -6.86
N LYS A 248 -42.49 21.38 -7.00
CA LYS A 248 -41.47 22.36 -6.55
C LYS A 248 -41.27 22.30 -5.03
N ALA A 249 -42.33 22.15 -4.25
CA ALA A 249 -42.23 21.99 -2.79
C ALA A 249 -41.49 20.70 -2.41
N ARG A 250 -41.74 19.58 -3.09
CA ARG A 250 -41.00 18.32 -2.90
C ARG A 250 -39.53 18.46 -3.27
N ALA A 251 -39.21 19.16 -4.37
CA ALA A 251 -37.83 19.44 -4.76
C ALA A 251 -37.09 20.31 -3.73
N ALA A 252 -37.78 21.28 -3.11
CA ALA A 252 -37.22 22.11 -2.04
C ALA A 252 -36.92 21.29 -0.78
N LYS A 253 -37.85 20.42 -0.35
CA LYS A 253 -37.64 19.48 0.77
C LYS A 253 -36.49 18.51 0.52
N LEU A 254 -36.22 18.16 -0.75
CA LEU A 254 -35.06 17.36 -1.11
C LEU A 254 -33.76 18.15 -1.08
N LYS A 255 -33.72 19.49 -0.99
CA LYS A 255 -32.46 20.23 -0.87
C LYS A 255 -31.99 20.34 0.58
N GLU A 256 -32.93 20.47 1.51
CA GLU A 256 -32.71 20.32 2.96
C GLU A 256 -32.13 18.95 3.33
#